data_AF-A0A1M7YSA5-F1
#
_entry.id   AF-A0A1M7YSA5-F1
#
_cell.length_a   1.000
_cell.length_b   1.000
_cell.length_c   1.000
_cell.angle_alpha   90.00
_cell.angle_beta   90.00
_cell.angle_gamma   90.00
#
_symmetry.space_group_name_H-M   'P 1'
#
loop_
_entity.id
_entity.type
_entity.pdbx_description
1 polymer ?
#
loop_
_entity_poly.entity_id
_entity_poly.type
_entity_poly.pdbx_seq_one_letter_code
_entity_poly.pdbx_strand_id
1 'polypeptide(L)'
;MRKQQVFRNVSCKKRALSIGIGLALAALSGSTFAKCVYEIQSDWGTGFTANVTVTNDTSSAVSTWNVGWEYSKGATITNLWNGSLSGTNPYTVTNAGHNGSLQPGSSATFGFQATGTPETPTLSGTLCSGTTPPTPTPQEGNQVVFRVNDDGRITKDGTVKPVHCGSWFGLEGRHELPTDSSNPNGAPMELYVGNTFWANNSQGTGRTIQQTMDEIKAKGINLIRLPIAPQTLDADDPQGQPAVFKNHSSVRATNARSALEEFIKLADENDLDILLDIHSCSNYLGWRAGRLDATPPYTDANRNNYIYTREDYSCGTDVGDGVTVQEYNEQKWLEDLRQLARFADELDVNNILGIDIFNEPWDYTWSEWKTLAEHAYEAINEENENVLVWVEGIGSAKSDGTKNPHGDEDLNPNWGENFYSMATDPLDIPKNRLVISPHTYGPSVSVQPQFVDQTDSDCVGLSEDAAAKAKCNIVIKPAMLKKGWEEHFGYLKDKGYAVILGEFGGHYDWPKSGAIRIQDLWDFLPNSDYDKKWQNALVDYMSDKKIEGCYWGINPESDDTGGLYTHAYDARTNTSGWGEWTGFETEKWEMLQRLWDADDAE
;
A
#
# COMPACT_ATOMS: atom_id res chain seq x y z
N MET A 1 63.39 33.96 -6.05
CA MET A 1 63.76 32.91 -7.04
C MET A 1 62.55 32.72 -7.95
N ARG A 2 62.51 33.30 -9.18
CA ARG A 2 62.91 32.69 -10.48
C ARG A 2 62.27 31.30 -10.66
N LYS A 3 61.46 30.94 -11.67
CA LYS A 3 61.25 31.34 -13.08
C LYS A 3 59.77 31.04 -13.44
N GLN A 4 58.97 31.79 -14.21
CA GLN A 4 59.05 32.35 -15.58
C GLN A 4 58.70 31.34 -16.70
N GLN A 5 57.77 31.79 -17.57
CA GLN A 5 57.52 31.47 -19.00
C GLN A 5 56.40 30.48 -19.37
N VAL A 6 55.61 30.63 -20.46
CA VAL A 6 55.29 31.71 -21.44
C VAL A 6 54.13 31.16 -22.32
N PHE A 7 53.26 32.08 -22.76
CA PHE A 7 52.23 32.08 -23.81
C PHE A 7 52.27 31.05 -24.98
N ARG A 8 51.07 30.76 -25.53
CA ARG A 8 50.74 30.98 -26.96
C ARG A 8 49.23 30.92 -27.28
N ASN A 9 48.71 32.04 -27.78
CA ASN A 9 47.50 32.11 -28.60
C ASN A 9 47.82 31.65 -30.02
N VAL A 10 47.01 30.75 -30.59
CA VAL A 10 46.98 30.48 -32.04
C VAL A 10 45.53 30.34 -32.49
N SER A 11 45.12 31.25 -33.37
CA SER A 11 43.91 31.19 -34.19
C SER A 11 44.12 30.21 -35.36
N CYS A 12 43.14 29.35 -35.64
CA CYS A 12 43.01 28.75 -36.97
C CYS A 12 41.57 28.38 -37.35
N LYS A 13 41.07 29.11 -38.35
CA LYS A 13 40.14 28.76 -39.45
C LYS A 13 39.14 27.61 -39.24
N LYS A 14 37.86 28.01 -39.15
CA LYS A 14 36.67 27.19 -39.41
C LYS A 14 36.72 26.59 -40.83
N ARG A 15 36.68 25.26 -40.93
CA ARG A 15 36.12 24.54 -42.09
C ARG A 15 34.75 24.01 -41.66
N ALA A 16 33.74 24.37 -42.44
CA ALA A 16 32.38 23.90 -42.27
C ALA A 16 32.31 22.40 -42.59
N LEU A 17 31.79 21.62 -41.64
CA LEU A 17 31.26 20.29 -41.90
C LEU A 17 29.78 20.34 -41.49
N SER A 18 28.92 20.34 -42.49
CA SER A 18 27.47 20.33 -42.33
C SER A 18 27.04 18.94 -41.87
N ILE A 19 26.71 18.80 -40.59
CA ILE A 19 25.93 17.69 -40.06
C ILE A 19 24.61 18.30 -39.62
N GLY A 20 23.52 17.92 -40.28
CA GLY A 20 22.18 18.36 -39.94
C GLY A 20 21.80 17.81 -38.57
N ILE A 21 21.84 18.69 -37.56
CA ILE A 21 21.23 18.44 -36.25
C ILE A 21 19.76 18.80 -36.40
N GLY A 22 18.90 17.79 -36.50
CA GLY A 22 17.49 17.96 -36.19
C GLY A 22 17.38 18.23 -34.69
N LEU A 23 17.16 19.49 -34.31
CA LEU A 23 16.69 19.82 -32.97
C LEU A 23 15.26 19.27 -32.84
N ALA A 24 15.11 18.08 -32.27
CA ALA A 24 13.87 17.73 -31.60
C ALA A 24 13.92 18.40 -30.22
N LEU A 25 13.22 19.52 -30.06
CA LEU A 25 12.81 19.97 -28.74
C LEU A 25 11.86 18.90 -28.19
N ALA A 26 12.35 18.03 -27.31
CA ALA A 26 11.46 17.26 -26.45
C ALA A 26 10.83 18.26 -25.48
N ALA A 27 9.56 18.58 -25.69
CA ALA A 27 8.77 19.28 -24.69
C ALA A 27 8.65 18.35 -23.47
N LEU A 28 9.05 18.86 -22.30
CA LEU A 28 8.74 18.25 -21.02
C LEU A 28 7.21 18.22 -20.87
N SER A 29 6.63 17.03 -20.82
CA SER A 29 5.24 16.84 -20.40
C SER A 29 5.26 16.52 -18.93
N GLY A 30 4.96 17.51 -18.09
CA GLY A 30 4.62 17.27 -16.70
C GLY A 30 3.27 16.56 -16.60
N SER A 31 3.15 15.63 -15.67
CA SER A 31 1.91 14.96 -15.31
C SER A 31 0.88 15.99 -14.82
N THR A 32 -0.34 15.99 -15.35
CA THR A 32 -1.46 16.74 -14.77
C THR A 32 -2.78 16.00 -14.94
N PHE A 33 -3.53 15.90 -13.84
CA PHE A 33 -4.92 15.45 -13.70
C PHE A 33 -5.92 16.15 -14.66
N ALA A 34 -7.06 15.49 -14.89
CA ALA A 34 -8.30 15.88 -15.61
C ALA A 34 -8.29 17.22 -16.39
N LYS A 35 -8.46 17.19 -17.73
CA LYS A 35 -8.26 18.38 -18.56
C LYS A 35 -9.52 19.12 -19.02
N CYS A 36 -10.52 19.22 -18.14
CA CYS A 36 -11.55 20.25 -18.23
C CYS A 36 -11.47 21.24 -17.07
N VAL A 37 -11.27 22.52 -17.38
CA VAL A 37 -11.10 23.58 -16.38
C VAL A 37 -12.28 24.52 -16.43
N TYR A 38 -12.99 24.64 -15.30
CA TYR A 38 -14.05 25.62 -15.09
C TYR A 38 -13.48 26.87 -14.40
N GLU A 39 -13.65 28.05 -15.01
CA GLU A 39 -13.11 29.31 -14.48
C GLU A 39 -14.18 30.42 -14.50
N ILE A 40 -14.51 30.96 -13.34
CA ILE A 40 -15.37 32.14 -13.21
C ILE A 40 -14.59 33.37 -13.69
N GLN A 41 -15.07 34.03 -14.73
CA GLN A 41 -14.42 35.19 -15.35
C GLN A 41 -14.83 36.52 -14.71
N SER A 42 -16.08 36.61 -14.27
CA SER A 42 -16.64 37.82 -13.65
C SER A 42 -17.87 37.45 -12.83
N ASP A 43 -18.00 38.07 -11.66
CA ASP A 43 -19.11 37.89 -10.72
C ASP A 43 -19.59 39.28 -10.25
N TRP A 44 -20.89 39.52 -10.31
CA TRP A 44 -21.54 40.74 -9.81
C TRP A 44 -22.63 40.46 -8.76
N GLY A 45 -22.57 39.30 -8.11
CA GLY A 45 -23.39 38.90 -6.97
C GLY A 45 -24.78 38.35 -7.32
N THR A 46 -25.40 38.85 -8.39
CA THR A 46 -26.70 38.34 -8.89
C THR A 46 -26.56 37.49 -10.16
N GLY A 47 -25.35 37.40 -10.71
CA GLY A 47 -24.99 36.58 -11.84
C GLY A 47 -23.49 36.63 -12.11
N PHE A 48 -23.05 35.78 -13.03
CA PHE A 48 -21.65 35.63 -13.38
C PHE A 48 -21.47 35.18 -14.82
N THR A 49 -20.25 35.29 -15.31
CA THR A 49 -19.78 34.63 -16.52
C THR A 49 -18.67 33.65 -16.18
N ALA A 50 -18.67 32.48 -16.80
CA ALA A 50 -17.62 31.48 -16.65
C ALA A 50 -17.18 30.93 -18.01
N ASN A 51 -15.94 30.48 -18.06
CA ASN A 51 -15.37 29.74 -19.19
C ASN A 51 -15.12 28.30 -18.77
N VAL A 52 -15.30 27.38 -19.72
CA VAL A 52 -14.87 26.00 -19.58
C VAL A 52 -13.93 25.66 -20.72
N THR A 53 -12.72 25.26 -20.37
CA THR A 53 -11.71 24.81 -21.34
C THR A 53 -11.66 23.30 -21.34
N VAL A 54 -11.91 22.70 -22.49
CA VAL A 54 -11.83 21.27 -22.77
C VAL A 54 -10.53 21.00 -23.49
N THR A 55 -9.76 20.01 -23.06
CA THR A 55 -8.55 19.63 -23.79
C THR A 55 -8.52 18.14 -24.10
N ASN A 56 -8.11 17.80 -25.32
CA ASN A 56 -7.80 16.43 -25.66
C ASN A 56 -6.39 16.08 -25.15
N ASP A 57 -6.30 15.39 -24.02
CA ASP A 57 -5.06 14.83 -23.45
C ASP A 57 -4.84 13.36 -23.83
N THR A 58 -5.73 12.76 -24.64
CA THR A 58 -5.57 11.40 -25.15
C THR A 58 -4.51 11.33 -26.26
N SER A 59 -4.09 10.10 -26.61
CA SER A 59 -3.13 9.83 -27.69
C SER A 59 -3.72 9.89 -29.11
N SER A 60 -5.04 10.08 -29.25
CA SER A 60 -5.75 10.07 -30.53
C SER A 60 -6.55 11.35 -30.77
N ALA A 61 -6.76 11.72 -32.03
CA ALA A 61 -7.60 12.87 -32.36
C ALA A 61 -9.09 12.57 -32.07
N VAL A 62 -9.79 13.55 -31.50
CA VAL A 62 -11.24 13.50 -31.26
C VAL A 62 -11.97 14.41 -32.24
N SER A 63 -13.17 14.01 -32.66
CA SER A 63 -13.99 14.73 -33.65
C SER A 63 -15.09 15.58 -33.02
N THR A 64 -15.43 15.32 -31.77
CA THR A 64 -16.42 16.04 -30.96
C THR A 64 -16.06 15.96 -29.47
N TRP A 65 -16.71 16.77 -28.65
CA TRP A 65 -16.62 16.75 -27.20
C TRP A 65 -17.94 17.22 -26.58
N ASN A 66 -18.20 16.77 -25.36
CA ASN A 66 -19.27 17.29 -24.51
C ASN A 66 -18.77 17.54 -23.08
N VAL A 67 -19.42 18.47 -22.39
CA VAL A 67 -19.21 18.77 -20.97
C VAL A 67 -20.57 18.81 -20.27
N GLY A 68 -20.71 18.06 -19.19
CA GLY A 68 -21.89 18.06 -18.33
C GLY A 68 -21.57 18.52 -16.91
N TRP A 69 -22.51 19.17 -16.25
CA TRP A 69 -22.40 19.52 -14.82
C TRP A 69 -23.77 19.85 -14.24
N GLU A 70 -23.85 19.93 -12.92
CA GLU A 70 -25.01 20.44 -12.21
C GLU A 70 -24.60 21.51 -11.19
N TYR A 71 -25.52 22.45 -10.93
CA TYR A 71 -25.37 23.45 -9.88
C TYR A 71 -26.17 23.06 -8.64
N SER A 72 -25.47 22.93 -7.51
CA SER A 72 -26.04 22.62 -6.19
C SER A 72 -26.71 23.84 -5.55
N LYS A 73 -26.28 25.05 -5.90
CA LYS A 73 -26.79 26.33 -5.35
C LYS A 73 -27.83 27.01 -6.25
N GLY A 74 -28.32 26.30 -7.27
CA GLY A 74 -29.42 26.76 -8.13
C GLY A 74 -29.06 27.86 -9.13
N ALA A 75 -27.79 28.02 -9.50
CA ALA A 75 -27.42 28.91 -10.60
C ALA A 75 -28.07 28.45 -11.92
N THR A 76 -28.47 29.41 -12.76
CA THR A 76 -29.17 29.14 -14.02
C THR A 76 -28.47 29.81 -15.18
N ILE A 77 -28.09 29.03 -16.21
CA ILE A 77 -27.46 29.58 -17.43
C ILE A 77 -28.50 30.34 -18.25
N THR A 78 -28.18 31.58 -18.61
CA THR A 78 -29.04 32.47 -19.41
C THR A 78 -28.57 32.64 -20.84
N ASN A 79 -27.27 32.50 -21.10
CA ASN A 79 -26.70 32.60 -22.44
C ASN A 79 -25.40 31.79 -22.54
N LEU A 80 -25.10 31.23 -23.72
CA LEU A 80 -23.89 30.45 -23.96
C LEU A 80 -23.32 30.74 -25.35
N TRP A 81 -21.99 30.74 -25.48
CA TRP A 81 -21.29 30.89 -26.76
C TRP A 81 -20.21 29.83 -26.92
N ASN A 82 -19.80 29.58 -28.17
CA ASN A 82 -18.81 28.56 -28.55
C ASN A 82 -19.16 27.11 -28.10
N GLY A 83 -20.42 26.85 -27.81
CA GLY A 83 -20.98 25.51 -27.62
C GLY A 83 -22.49 25.49 -27.92
N SER A 84 -23.10 24.31 -27.79
CA SER A 84 -24.55 24.12 -27.87
C SER A 84 -25.05 23.57 -26.54
N LEU A 85 -25.89 24.34 -25.85
CA LEU A 85 -26.44 24.00 -24.53
C LEU A 85 -27.71 23.15 -24.65
N SER A 86 -27.80 22.15 -23.79
CA SER A 86 -29.01 21.37 -23.52
C SER A 86 -29.20 21.19 -22.00
N GLY A 87 -30.43 20.91 -21.58
CA GLY A 87 -30.79 20.78 -20.16
C GLY A 87 -31.06 22.11 -19.45
N THR A 88 -31.59 22.02 -18.24
CA THR A 88 -31.94 23.16 -17.38
C THR A 88 -31.51 22.91 -15.93
N ASN A 89 -30.30 22.33 -15.77
CA ASN A 89 -29.74 21.73 -14.55
C ASN A 89 -30.28 20.29 -14.29
N PRO A 90 -29.49 19.22 -14.57
CA PRO A 90 -28.12 19.24 -15.06
C PRO A 90 -28.01 19.85 -16.46
N TYR A 91 -26.86 20.47 -16.74
CA TYR A 91 -26.53 21.07 -18.03
C TYR A 91 -25.62 20.15 -18.83
N THR A 92 -25.73 20.21 -20.15
CA THR A 92 -24.80 19.56 -21.06
C THR A 92 -24.51 20.47 -22.25
N VAL A 93 -23.23 20.69 -22.52
CA VAL A 93 -22.73 21.52 -23.62
C VAL A 93 -21.93 20.68 -24.59
N THR A 94 -22.26 20.74 -25.88
CA THR A 94 -21.46 20.14 -26.95
C THR A 94 -20.75 21.20 -27.78
N ASN A 95 -19.81 20.79 -28.63
CA ASN A 95 -19.07 21.68 -29.52
C ASN A 95 -19.98 22.51 -30.46
N ALA A 96 -19.53 23.71 -30.84
CA ALA A 96 -20.20 24.62 -31.78
C ALA A 96 -19.85 24.33 -33.26
N GLY A 97 -19.61 23.06 -33.59
CA GLY A 97 -19.18 22.59 -34.91
C GLY A 97 -17.73 22.91 -35.24
N HIS A 98 -17.37 24.21 -35.31
CA HIS A 98 -16.04 24.68 -35.72
C HIS A 98 -14.91 24.34 -34.73
N ASN A 99 -15.24 24.10 -33.46
CA ASN A 99 -14.30 23.78 -32.39
C ASN A 99 -14.39 22.33 -31.91
N GLY A 100 -15.00 21.43 -32.70
CA GLY A 100 -15.20 20.03 -32.32
C GLY A 100 -13.96 19.15 -32.42
N SER A 101 -13.15 19.35 -33.46
CA SER A 101 -11.99 18.49 -33.69
C SER A 101 -10.77 18.97 -32.90
N LEU A 102 -10.28 18.13 -32.00
CA LEU A 102 -9.10 18.40 -31.18
C LEU A 102 -8.04 17.32 -31.43
N GLN A 103 -6.85 17.73 -31.86
CA GLN A 103 -5.68 16.84 -31.91
C GLN A 103 -5.17 16.58 -30.48
N PRO A 104 -4.38 15.52 -30.25
CA PRO A 104 -3.68 15.32 -28.99
C PRO A 104 -2.97 16.60 -28.52
N GLY A 105 -3.20 17.00 -27.27
CA GLY A 105 -2.70 18.23 -26.66
C GLY A 105 -3.47 19.52 -26.98
N SER A 106 -4.47 19.51 -27.88
CA SER A 106 -5.22 20.72 -28.30
C SER A 106 -6.48 20.96 -27.48
N SER A 107 -6.82 22.23 -27.25
CA SER A 107 -7.97 22.64 -26.44
C SER A 107 -9.03 23.43 -27.22
N ALA A 108 -10.27 23.38 -26.74
CA ALA A 108 -11.36 24.29 -27.08
C ALA A 108 -11.94 24.92 -25.82
N THR A 109 -12.40 26.16 -25.91
CA THR A 109 -13.04 26.86 -24.79
C THR A 109 -14.43 27.34 -25.20
N PHE A 110 -15.42 27.08 -24.35
CA PHE A 110 -16.72 27.72 -24.42
C PHE A 110 -16.97 28.57 -23.18
N GLY A 111 -17.89 29.50 -23.26
CA GLY A 111 -18.23 30.36 -22.14
C GLY A 111 -19.73 30.60 -22.06
N PHE A 112 -20.20 30.98 -20.89
CA PHE A 112 -21.61 31.23 -20.65
C PHE A 112 -21.82 32.31 -19.59
N GLN A 113 -23.04 32.85 -19.57
CA GLN A 113 -23.56 33.73 -18.52
C GLN A 113 -24.62 32.98 -17.73
N ALA A 114 -24.61 33.14 -16.41
CA ALA A 114 -25.60 32.57 -15.51
C ALA A 114 -26.10 33.60 -14.48
N THR A 115 -27.31 33.38 -13.97
CA THR A 115 -27.86 34.09 -12.81
C THR A 115 -27.76 33.23 -11.56
N GLY A 116 -27.72 33.86 -10.38
CA GLY A 116 -27.57 33.18 -9.10
C GLY A 116 -26.15 33.26 -8.55
N THR A 117 -25.91 32.59 -7.42
CA THR A 117 -24.61 32.60 -6.74
C THR A 117 -23.63 31.71 -7.51
N PRO A 118 -22.43 32.21 -7.87
CA PRO A 118 -21.43 31.39 -8.53
C PRO A 118 -20.96 30.23 -7.64
N GLU A 119 -20.68 29.12 -8.29
CA GLU A 119 -19.96 27.98 -7.72
C GLU A 119 -19.10 27.34 -8.80
N THR A 120 -18.14 26.52 -8.38
CA THR A 120 -17.31 25.70 -9.27
C THR A 120 -17.85 24.28 -9.21
N PRO A 121 -18.67 23.86 -10.19
CA PRO A 121 -19.27 22.53 -10.20
C PRO A 121 -18.25 21.49 -10.67
N THR A 122 -18.49 20.23 -10.32
CA THR A 122 -17.74 19.11 -10.89
C THR A 122 -18.13 18.92 -12.35
N LEU A 123 -17.14 18.81 -13.24
CA LEU A 123 -17.36 18.61 -14.67
C LEU A 123 -17.35 17.12 -15.03
N SER A 124 -18.22 16.74 -15.95
CA SER A 124 -18.31 15.41 -16.56
C SER A 124 -18.27 15.51 -18.08
N GLY A 125 -18.04 14.41 -18.78
CA GLY A 125 -18.12 14.35 -20.25
C GLY A 125 -16.91 13.70 -20.89
N THR A 126 -16.94 13.51 -22.21
CA THR A 126 -15.97 12.63 -22.93
C THR A 126 -14.50 12.98 -22.71
N LEU A 127 -14.16 14.23 -22.41
CA LEU A 127 -12.78 14.67 -22.14
C LEU A 127 -12.63 15.36 -20.77
N CYS A 128 -13.71 15.34 -19.98
CA CYS A 128 -13.80 16.04 -18.69
C CYS A 128 -13.93 15.08 -17.52
N SER A 129 -14.49 13.91 -17.78
CA SER A 129 -14.28 12.70 -17.01
C SER A 129 -13.11 11.98 -17.69
N GLY A 130 -12.16 11.44 -16.95
CA GLY A 130 -11.17 10.53 -17.51
C GLY A 130 -11.91 9.40 -18.20
N THR A 131 -12.10 9.48 -19.52
CA THR A 131 -12.59 8.37 -20.30
C THR A 131 -11.36 7.57 -20.67
N THR A 132 -11.12 6.55 -19.85
CA THR A 132 -10.76 5.22 -20.32
C THR A 132 -11.39 4.99 -21.70
N PRO A 133 -10.68 4.38 -22.69
CA PRO A 133 -11.32 3.90 -23.91
C PRO A 133 -12.63 3.19 -23.55
N PRO A 134 -13.68 3.25 -24.38
CA PRO A 134 -14.96 2.68 -24.00
C PRO A 134 -14.73 1.28 -23.48
N THR A 135 -14.97 1.10 -22.18
CA THR A 135 -15.10 -0.21 -21.57
C THR A 135 -16.10 -0.94 -22.47
N PRO A 136 -15.81 -2.18 -22.91
CA PRO A 136 -16.89 -3.01 -23.42
C PRO A 136 -18.00 -2.91 -22.39
N THR A 137 -19.23 -2.60 -22.83
CA THR A 137 -20.41 -2.71 -21.98
C THR A 137 -20.20 -3.94 -21.09
N PRO A 138 -20.26 -3.83 -19.73
CA PRO A 138 -20.14 -5.00 -18.89
C PRO A 138 -21.04 -6.05 -19.51
N GLN A 139 -20.43 -7.10 -20.03
CA GLN A 139 -21.21 -8.24 -20.43
C GLN A 139 -21.84 -8.65 -19.12
N GLU A 140 -23.16 -8.47 -19.02
CA GLU A 140 -23.94 -8.94 -17.89
C GLU A 140 -23.52 -10.40 -17.67
N GLY A 141 -22.70 -10.62 -16.62
CA GLY A 141 -22.23 -11.93 -16.15
C GLY A 141 -20.85 -12.44 -16.59
N ASN A 142 -19.72 -11.74 -16.33
CA ASN A 142 -18.40 -12.40 -16.43
C ASN A 142 -17.30 -11.99 -15.41
N GLN A 143 -17.55 -11.04 -14.50
CA GLN A 143 -16.62 -10.77 -13.39
C GLN A 143 -17.07 -11.48 -12.12
N VAL A 144 -16.09 -12.06 -11.42
CA VAL A 144 -16.28 -12.67 -10.11
C VAL A 144 -16.74 -11.63 -9.10
N VAL A 145 -17.70 -12.01 -8.26
CA VAL A 145 -18.18 -11.20 -7.14
C VAL A 145 -17.68 -11.77 -5.81
N PHE A 146 -16.89 -10.99 -5.08
CA PHE A 146 -16.48 -11.31 -3.72
C PHE A 146 -17.42 -10.67 -2.69
N ARG A 147 -17.91 -11.46 -1.75
CA ARG A 147 -18.82 -10.98 -0.68
C ARG A 147 -18.50 -11.65 0.64
N VAL A 148 -18.87 -11.00 1.73
CA VAL A 148 -19.01 -11.63 3.04
C VAL A 148 -20.45 -12.10 3.23
N ASN A 149 -20.63 -13.36 3.61
CA ASN A 149 -21.95 -13.92 3.90
C ASN A 149 -22.39 -13.60 5.35
N ASP A 150 -23.59 -14.03 5.73
CA ASP A 150 -24.16 -13.77 7.07
C ASP A 150 -23.37 -14.44 8.23
N ASP A 151 -22.53 -15.43 7.92
CA ASP A 151 -21.65 -16.11 8.89
C ASP A 151 -20.27 -15.43 9.03
N GLY A 152 -20.07 -14.29 8.34
CA GLY A 152 -18.79 -13.60 8.32
C GLY A 152 -17.70 -14.38 7.60
N ARG A 153 -18.05 -15.11 6.53
CA ARG A 153 -17.13 -15.86 5.65
C ARG A 153 -17.07 -15.20 4.29
N ILE A 154 -15.88 -15.16 3.69
CA ILE A 154 -15.73 -14.70 2.31
C ILE A 154 -16.33 -15.72 1.34
N THR A 155 -16.96 -15.23 0.30
CA THR A 155 -17.54 -15.99 -0.80
C THR A 155 -17.02 -15.46 -2.13
N LYS A 156 -16.79 -16.37 -3.08
CA LYS A 156 -16.51 -16.12 -4.49
C LYS A 156 -17.73 -16.60 -5.28
N ASP A 157 -18.47 -15.68 -5.90
CA ASP A 157 -19.76 -15.95 -6.57
C ASP A 157 -20.76 -16.72 -5.68
N GLY A 158 -20.83 -16.31 -4.41
CA GLY A 158 -21.74 -16.91 -3.42
C GLY A 158 -21.29 -18.26 -2.86
N THR A 159 -20.17 -18.82 -3.33
CA THR A 159 -19.56 -20.03 -2.76
C THR A 159 -18.54 -19.64 -1.72
N VAL A 160 -18.62 -20.20 -0.51
CA VAL A 160 -17.63 -19.94 0.57
C VAL A 160 -16.24 -20.29 0.07
N LYS A 161 -15.30 -19.36 0.30
CA LYS A 161 -13.89 -19.50 -0.03
C LYS A 161 -13.10 -19.39 1.29
N PRO A 162 -12.48 -20.49 1.76
CA PRO A 162 -11.48 -20.42 2.82
C PRO A 162 -10.29 -19.56 2.41
N VAL A 163 -9.72 -18.84 3.36
CA VAL A 163 -8.62 -17.89 3.17
C VAL A 163 -7.34 -18.50 3.70
N HIS A 164 -6.57 -19.07 2.79
CA HIS A 164 -5.23 -19.58 3.06
C HIS A 164 -4.22 -18.58 2.50
N CYS A 165 -3.84 -17.62 3.34
CA CYS A 165 -3.16 -16.43 2.87
C CYS A 165 -1.71 -16.33 3.36
N GLY A 166 -0.85 -15.79 2.50
CA GLY A 166 0.49 -15.34 2.86
C GLY A 166 0.79 -13.99 2.22
N SER A 167 1.45 -13.11 2.97
CA SER A 167 1.89 -11.81 2.45
C SER A 167 3.14 -12.00 1.60
N TRP A 168 3.09 -11.48 0.38
CA TRP A 168 4.22 -11.47 -0.54
C TRP A 168 4.56 -10.02 -0.87
N PHE A 169 5.61 -9.51 -0.26
CA PHE A 169 6.09 -8.16 -0.50
C PHE A 169 7.32 -8.16 -1.42
N GLY A 170 7.75 -6.97 -1.82
CA GLY A 170 9.03 -6.74 -2.49
C GLY A 170 10.24 -7.09 -1.59
N LEU A 171 11.31 -6.32 -1.64
CA LEU A 171 12.41 -6.52 -0.69
C LEU A 171 12.10 -5.83 0.63
N GLU A 172 11.89 -6.62 1.68
CA GLU A 172 12.21 -6.25 3.06
C GLU A 172 13.57 -6.91 3.37
N GLY A 173 14.58 -6.13 3.74
CA GLY A 173 15.77 -6.67 4.42
C GLY A 173 17.14 -6.62 3.72
N ARG A 174 17.28 -6.38 2.39
CA ARG A 174 18.60 -5.96 1.88
C ARG A 174 18.75 -4.47 2.12
N HIS A 175 19.35 -4.16 3.25
CA HIS A 175 19.86 -2.85 3.61
C HIS A 175 20.81 -2.35 2.50
N GLU A 176 20.32 -1.62 1.50
CA GLU A 176 21.20 -0.92 0.57
C GLU A 176 21.87 0.19 1.34
N LEU A 177 23.10 0.00 1.79
CA LEU A 177 23.80 1.00 2.59
C LEU A 177 23.69 2.35 1.88
N PRO A 178 23.61 3.49 2.59
CA PRO A 178 23.66 4.80 1.95
C PRO A 178 24.91 5.00 1.05
N THR A 179 25.90 4.09 1.16
CA THR A 179 27.12 3.97 0.36
C THR A 179 27.01 3.06 -0.87
N ASP A 180 25.84 2.47 -1.19
CA ASP A 180 25.68 1.62 -2.37
C ASP A 180 25.87 2.44 -3.66
N SER A 181 26.77 1.97 -4.53
CA SER A 181 27.13 2.67 -5.77
C SER A 181 26.02 2.68 -6.82
N SER A 182 25.04 1.76 -6.72
CA SER A 182 23.93 1.61 -7.65
C SER A 182 22.66 2.34 -7.20
N ASN A 183 22.57 2.69 -5.91
CA ASN A 183 21.51 3.52 -5.35
C ASN A 183 22.06 4.42 -4.23
N PRO A 184 22.62 5.58 -4.57
CA PRO A 184 23.08 6.56 -3.57
C PRO A 184 21.91 6.95 -2.67
N ASN A 185 22.10 6.88 -1.34
CA ASN A 185 21.08 7.02 -0.27
C ASN A 185 20.32 5.72 0.12
N GLY A 186 20.50 4.64 -0.64
CA GLY A 186 19.93 3.32 -0.36
C GLY A 186 18.39 3.26 -0.33
N ALA A 187 17.84 2.09 -0.05
CA ALA A 187 16.43 1.83 0.21
C ALA A 187 16.33 0.94 1.46
N PRO A 188 15.56 1.32 2.50
CA PRO A 188 15.46 0.52 3.72
C PRO A 188 14.44 -0.60 3.58
N MET A 189 13.50 -0.44 2.65
CA MET A 189 12.35 -1.28 2.39
C MET A 189 11.86 -0.93 0.98
N GLU A 190 12.00 -1.85 0.04
CA GLU A 190 11.52 -1.63 -1.32
C GLU A 190 10.13 -2.26 -1.42
N LEU A 191 9.10 -1.48 -1.05
CA LEU A 191 7.68 -1.76 -1.36
C LEU A 191 7.40 -1.54 -2.86
N TYR A 192 8.33 -1.98 -3.71
CA TYR A 192 8.21 -1.96 -5.16
C TYR A 192 8.02 -3.37 -5.65
N VAL A 193 6.91 -3.57 -6.35
CA VAL A 193 6.74 -4.77 -7.15
C VAL A 193 7.74 -4.70 -8.31
N GLY A 194 8.47 -5.78 -8.55
CA GLY A 194 9.60 -5.81 -9.50
C GLY A 194 10.93 -6.20 -8.87
N ASN A 195 11.04 -6.12 -7.54
CA ASN A 195 12.15 -6.65 -6.74
C ASN A 195 11.78 -7.92 -5.96
N THR A 196 10.93 -8.78 -6.53
CA THR A 196 10.37 -9.95 -5.85
C THR A 196 11.29 -11.16 -5.76
N PHE A 197 12.41 -11.17 -6.50
CA PHE A 197 13.43 -12.23 -6.41
C PHE A 197 14.82 -11.70 -6.54
N TRP A 198 15.63 -12.03 -5.53
CA TRP A 198 17.04 -11.74 -5.62
C TRP A 198 17.89 -12.89 -6.14
N ALA A 199 19.09 -12.46 -6.51
CA ALA A 199 20.13 -13.19 -7.17
C ALA A 199 21.32 -13.21 -6.22
N ASN A 200 21.83 -14.41 -5.88
CA ASN A 200 23.10 -14.61 -5.19
C ASN A 200 24.22 -13.81 -5.92
N ASN A 201 24.46 -12.55 -5.54
CA ASN A 201 25.33 -11.59 -6.24
C ASN A 201 25.06 -11.41 -7.74
N SER A 202 23.81 -11.14 -8.13
CA SER A 202 23.41 -11.00 -9.54
C SER A 202 23.69 -12.23 -10.40
N GLN A 203 23.88 -13.42 -9.79
CA GLN A 203 24.01 -14.68 -10.54
C GLN A 203 22.65 -15.28 -10.94
N GLY A 204 21.56 -14.72 -10.42
CA GLY A 204 20.24 -15.32 -10.42
C GLY A 204 20.15 -16.47 -9.42
N THR A 205 19.06 -16.57 -8.66
CA THR A 205 18.74 -17.80 -7.93
C THR A 205 18.21 -18.89 -8.86
N GLY A 206 17.81 -18.52 -10.08
CA GLY A 206 17.07 -19.39 -11.00
C GLY A 206 15.58 -19.51 -10.65
N ARG A 207 15.15 -18.96 -9.50
CA ARG A 207 13.76 -18.91 -9.06
C ARG A 207 12.97 -17.90 -9.89
N THR A 208 11.72 -18.25 -10.20
CA THR A 208 10.78 -17.39 -10.96
C THR A 208 9.50 -17.17 -10.15
N ILE A 209 8.70 -16.16 -10.53
CA ILE A 209 7.38 -15.91 -9.92
C ILE A 209 6.52 -17.16 -10.03
N GLN A 210 6.46 -17.75 -11.24
CA GLN A 210 5.74 -18.98 -11.52
C GLN A 210 6.15 -20.13 -10.60
N GLN A 211 7.46 -20.37 -10.41
CA GLN A 211 7.92 -21.46 -9.54
C GLN A 211 7.45 -21.25 -8.09
N THR A 212 7.52 -20.03 -7.58
CA THR A 212 7.06 -19.74 -6.22
C THR A 212 5.54 -19.89 -6.10
N MET A 213 4.76 -19.43 -7.10
CA MET A 213 3.30 -19.63 -7.15
C MET A 213 2.93 -21.13 -7.15
N ASP A 214 3.61 -21.95 -7.96
CA ASP A 214 3.41 -23.40 -7.99
C ASP A 214 3.70 -24.03 -6.61
N GLU A 215 4.82 -23.63 -5.99
CA GLU A 215 5.28 -24.16 -4.71
C GLU A 215 4.32 -23.79 -3.55
N ILE A 216 3.88 -22.52 -3.45
CA ILE A 216 2.98 -22.09 -2.37
C ILE A 216 1.56 -22.61 -2.57
N LYS A 217 1.06 -22.70 -3.82
CA LYS A 217 -0.23 -23.32 -4.14
C LYS A 217 -0.23 -24.79 -3.76
N ALA A 218 0.86 -25.51 -4.05
CA ALA A 218 1.03 -26.90 -3.62
C ALA A 218 1.08 -27.06 -2.10
N LYS A 219 1.37 -26.00 -1.35
CA LYS A 219 1.29 -25.94 0.11
C LYS A 219 -0.07 -25.49 0.65
N GLY A 220 -1.01 -25.12 -0.21
CA GLY A 220 -2.38 -24.77 0.18
C GLY A 220 -2.69 -23.28 0.16
N ILE A 221 -1.73 -22.39 -0.12
CA ILE A 221 -1.99 -20.95 -0.27
C ILE A 221 -2.92 -20.71 -1.46
N ASN A 222 -3.95 -19.89 -1.25
CA ASN A 222 -4.96 -19.54 -2.24
C ASN A 222 -5.27 -18.03 -2.31
N LEU A 223 -4.60 -17.22 -1.49
CA LEU A 223 -4.65 -15.75 -1.47
C LEU A 223 -3.25 -15.21 -1.20
N ILE A 224 -2.85 -14.19 -1.95
CA ILE A 224 -1.63 -13.42 -1.69
C ILE A 224 -2.06 -12.00 -1.29
N ARG A 225 -1.66 -11.56 -0.09
CA ARG A 225 -1.66 -10.13 0.27
C ARG A 225 -0.41 -9.49 -0.35
N LEU A 226 -0.61 -8.46 -1.16
CA LEU A 226 0.42 -7.83 -1.97
C LEU A 226 0.61 -6.36 -1.56
N PRO A 227 1.53 -6.09 -0.63
CA PRO A 227 1.96 -4.75 -0.23
C PRO A 227 2.50 -3.93 -1.39
N ILE A 228 1.98 -2.71 -1.56
CA ILE A 228 2.47 -1.71 -2.52
C ILE A 228 2.58 -0.33 -1.86
N ALA A 229 3.39 0.55 -2.45
CA ALA A 229 3.37 1.98 -2.17
C ALA A 229 2.82 2.76 -3.40
N PRO A 230 2.33 4.01 -3.23
CA PRO A 230 1.83 4.85 -4.32
C PRO A 230 2.80 4.96 -5.50
N GLN A 231 4.10 4.98 -5.22
CA GLN A 231 5.14 5.03 -6.25
C GLN A 231 5.17 3.78 -7.15
N THR A 232 4.61 2.65 -6.73
CA THR A 232 4.43 1.45 -7.60
C THR A 232 3.38 1.71 -8.68
N LEU A 233 2.40 2.58 -8.41
CA LEU A 233 1.32 2.90 -9.34
C LEU A 233 1.75 3.89 -10.42
N ASP A 234 2.84 4.64 -10.20
CA ASP A 234 3.45 5.53 -11.17
C ASP A 234 4.50 4.78 -12.02
N ALA A 235 4.17 4.57 -13.30
CA ALA A 235 5.04 3.91 -14.28
C ALA A 235 6.35 4.68 -14.55
N ASP A 236 6.37 5.98 -14.25
CA ASP A 236 7.50 6.88 -14.47
C ASP A 236 8.26 7.20 -13.16
N ASP A 237 7.86 6.61 -12.02
CA ASP A 237 8.56 6.82 -10.75
C ASP A 237 10.05 6.44 -10.91
N PRO A 238 11.00 7.32 -10.52
CA PRO A 238 12.42 7.06 -10.72
C PRO A 238 12.96 5.80 -10.03
N GLN A 239 12.36 5.39 -8.91
CA GLN A 239 12.70 4.15 -8.21
C GLN A 239 11.84 2.96 -8.65
N GLY A 240 10.80 3.21 -9.45
CA GLY A 240 10.09 2.19 -10.18
C GLY A 240 10.82 1.73 -11.46
N GLN A 241 12.05 2.19 -11.74
CA GLN A 241 12.74 1.94 -13.01
C GLN A 241 13.73 0.76 -12.98
N PRO A 242 14.01 0.09 -14.13
CA PRO A 242 14.91 -1.05 -14.21
C PRO A 242 16.34 -0.76 -13.73
N ALA A 243 16.77 0.50 -13.75
CA ALA A 243 18.11 0.88 -13.30
C ALA A 243 18.31 0.64 -11.79
N VAL A 244 17.23 0.73 -11.01
CA VAL A 244 17.27 0.48 -9.56
C VAL A 244 16.86 -0.95 -9.20
N PHE A 245 16.19 -1.67 -10.10
CA PHE A 245 15.79 -3.06 -9.86
C PHE A 245 16.96 -4.00 -9.62
N LYS A 246 16.74 -4.87 -8.65
CA LYS A 246 17.70 -5.78 -8.06
C LYS A 246 17.60 -7.17 -8.66
N ASN A 247 16.47 -7.49 -9.30
CA ASN A 247 16.28 -8.72 -10.06
C ASN A 247 17.37 -8.91 -11.12
N HIS A 248 17.72 -10.18 -11.36
CA HIS A 248 18.58 -10.57 -12.48
C HIS A 248 18.02 -10.02 -13.79
N SER A 249 18.89 -9.60 -14.72
CA SER A 249 18.48 -8.91 -15.95
C SER A 249 17.54 -9.73 -16.84
N SER A 250 17.53 -11.06 -16.72
CA SER A 250 16.65 -11.94 -17.47
C SER A 250 15.19 -11.97 -16.99
N VAL A 251 14.91 -11.45 -15.78
CA VAL A 251 13.58 -11.48 -15.14
C VAL A 251 13.19 -10.10 -14.58
N ARG A 252 13.82 -9.05 -15.12
CA ARG A 252 13.61 -7.67 -14.70
C ARG A 252 12.44 -7.08 -15.50
N ALA A 253 11.42 -6.62 -14.80
CA ALA A 253 10.29 -5.92 -15.40
C ALA A 253 10.70 -4.56 -16.00
N THR A 254 9.81 -3.98 -16.80
CA THR A 254 10.06 -2.69 -17.49
C THR A 254 9.98 -1.51 -16.52
N ASN A 255 9.08 -1.58 -15.54
CA ASN A 255 8.97 -0.69 -14.40
C ASN A 255 8.10 -1.36 -13.30
N ALA A 256 7.94 -0.70 -12.16
CA ALA A 256 7.27 -1.30 -11.00
C ALA A 256 5.78 -1.52 -11.26
N ARG A 257 5.15 -0.57 -11.97
CA ARG A 257 3.77 -0.68 -12.42
C ARG A 257 3.54 -1.93 -13.27
N SER A 258 4.36 -2.15 -14.30
CA SER A 258 4.28 -3.33 -15.15
C SER A 258 4.53 -4.63 -14.38
N ALA A 259 5.44 -4.61 -13.40
CA ALA A 259 5.69 -5.77 -12.56
C ALA A 259 4.47 -6.16 -11.71
N LEU A 260 3.76 -5.17 -11.16
CA LEU A 260 2.49 -5.38 -10.45
C LEU A 260 1.43 -5.99 -11.34
N GLU A 261 1.20 -5.41 -12.52
CA GLU A 261 0.21 -5.89 -13.48
C GLU A 261 0.52 -7.31 -13.98
N GLU A 262 1.79 -7.61 -14.28
CA GLU A 262 2.24 -8.95 -14.68
C GLU A 262 2.10 -9.97 -13.54
N PHE A 263 2.39 -9.56 -12.30
CA PHE A 263 2.20 -10.42 -11.13
C PHE A 263 0.73 -10.79 -10.92
N ILE A 264 -0.17 -9.81 -11.00
CA ILE A 264 -1.62 -10.02 -10.84
C ILE A 264 -2.14 -11.01 -11.89
N LYS A 265 -1.77 -10.82 -13.16
CA LYS A 265 -2.17 -11.70 -14.26
C LYS A 265 -1.63 -13.11 -14.06
N LEU A 266 -0.37 -13.24 -13.66
CA LEU A 266 0.23 -14.54 -13.40
C LEU A 266 -0.44 -15.23 -12.21
N ALA A 267 -0.84 -14.49 -11.18
CA ALA A 267 -1.60 -15.04 -10.05
C ALA A 267 -2.98 -15.56 -10.51
N ASP A 268 -3.68 -14.83 -11.39
CA ASP A 268 -4.97 -15.24 -11.97
C ASP A 268 -4.83 -16.54 -12.77
N GLU A 269 -3.81 -16.62 -13.64
CA GLU A 269 -3.46 -17.83 -14.40
C GLU A 269 -3.15 -19.04 -13.49
N ASN A 270 -2.77 -18.79 -12.24
CA ASN A 270 -2.44 -19.80 -11.23
C ASN A 270 -3.56 -20.03 -10.21
N ASP A 271 -4.77 -19.52 -10.41
CA ASP A 271 -5.90 -19.59 -9.45
C ASP A 271 -5.55 -19.04 -8.05
N LEU A 272 -4.71 -18.02 -7.97
CA LEU A 272 -4.35 -17.32 -6.73
C LEU A 272 -5.07 -15.98 -6.70
N ASP A 273 -5.92 -15.79 -5.70
CA ASP A 273 -6.56 -14.51 -5.45
C ASP A 273 -5.55 -13.50 -4.86
N ILE A 274 -5.81 -12.21 -5.05
CA ILE A 274 -4.95 -11.08 -4.65
C ILE A 274 -5.74 -10.14 -3.73
N LEU A 275 -5.13 -9.79 -2.61
CA LEU A 275 -5.49 -8.65 -1.78
C LEU A 275 -4.45 -7.55 -2.01
N LEU A 276 -4.84 -6.44 -2.62
CA LEU A 276 -3.96 -5.30 -2.87
C LEU A 276 -3.89 -4.44 -1.61
N ASP A 277 -2.69 -4.08 -1.16
CA ASP A 277 -2.50 -3.36 0.10
C ASP A 277 -1.71 -2.07 -0.10
N ILE A 278 -2.31 -0.91 0.23
CA ILE A 278 -1.58 0.36 0.32
C ILE A 278 -0.75 0.33 1.62
N HIS A 279 0.46 -0.21 1.50
CA HIS A 279 1.27 -0.57 2.65
C HIS A 279 1.98 0.62 3.30
N SER A 280 2.07 1.74 2.60
CA SER A 280 2.70 2.96 3.09
C SER A 280 2.34 4.16 2.23
N CYS A 281 2.37 5.36 2.80
CA CYS A 281 2.28 6.61 2.05
C CYS A 281 3.48 6.87 1.13
N SER A 282 4.59 6.17 1.38
CA SER A 282 5.84 6.32 0.66
C SER A 282 6.66 5.04 0.71
N ASN A 283 7.24 4.69 -0.43
CA ASN A 283 8.21 3.62 -0.56
C ASN A 283 9.51 3.84 0.27
N TYR A 284 9.75 5.05 0.79
CA TYR A 284 10.91 5.35 1.66
C TYR A 284 10.60 5.22 3.15
N LEU A 285 9.34 5.43 3.54
CA LEU A 285 8.94 5.41 4.95
C LEU A 285 8.51 4.02 5.39
N GLY A 286 7.65 3.40 4.58
CA GLY A 286 7.15 2.06 4.82
C GLY A 286 6.33 1.93 6.11
N TRP A 287 6.52 0.84 6.87
CA TRP A 287 5.86 0.57 8.16
C TRP A 287 5.90 1.75 9.16
N ARG A 288 6.84 2.69 9.03
CA ARG A 288 6.91 3.90 9.88
C ARG A 288 5.74 4.86 9.71
N ALA A 289 5.08 4.86 8.56
CA ALA A 289 4.17 5.94 8.17
C ALA A 289 3.03 6.10 9.18
N GLY A 290 2.34 5.01 9.55
CA GLY A 290 1.25 5.01 10.55
C GLY A 290 0.02 5.87 10.24
N ARG A 291 0.11 6.69 9.20
CA ARG A 291 -0.88 7.64 8.68
C ARG A 291 -0.50 8.06 7.26
N LEU A 292 -1.47 8.61 6.52
CA LEU A 292 -1.29 9.06 5.14
C LEU A 292 -0.26 10.19 5.01
N ASP A 293 -0.39 11.20 5.87
CA ASP A 293 0.38 12.44 5.88
C ASP A 293 1.54 12.42 6.88
N ALA A 294 2.18 11.25 7.05
CA ALA A 294 3.23 11.03 8.04
C ALA A 294 4.37 12.05 7.94
N THR A 295 4.81 12.57 9.08
CA THR A 295 5.93 13.50 9.20
C THR A 295 6.94 12.98 10.23
N PRO A 296 8.24 13.27 10.07
CA PRO A 296 9.25 12.94 11.07
C PRO A 296 9.03 13.73 12.37
N PRO A 297 9.50 13.22 13.54
CA PRO A 297 10.37 12.07 13.69
C PRO A 297 9.65 10.73 13.69
N TYR A 298 10.30 9.70 13.14
CA TYR A 298 9.74 8.35 13.08
C TYR A 298 10.05 7.53 14.34
N THR A 299 9.27 6.47 14.56
CA THR A 299 9.33 5.60 15.76
C THR A 299 10.70 4.95 15.96
N ASP A 300 11.49 4.81 14.91
CA ASP A 300 12.83 4.23 14.90
C ASP A 300 13.95 5.27 14.77
N ALA A 301 13.66 6.57 14.87
CA ALA A 301 14.65 7.65 14.77
C ALA A 301 15.86 7.47 15.70
N ASN A 302 15.69 6.77 16.82
CA ASN A 302 16.73 6.51 17.82
C ASN A 302 17.13 5.02 17.90
N ARG A 303 16.69 4.17 16.96
CA ARG A 303 16.97 2.73 16.98
C ARG A 303 18.46 2.49 16.72
N ASN A 304 19.14 1.88 17.68
CA ASN A 304 20.56 1.56 17.56
C ASN A 304 20.83 0.57 16.42
N ASN A 305 21.92 0.79 15.67
CA ASN A 305 22.29 0.01 14.49
C ASN A 305 21.27 0.08 13.34
N TYR A 306 20.30 0.99 13.42
CA TYR A 306 19.39 1.30 12.32
C TYR A 306 19.93 2.52 11.57
N ILE A 307 20.49 2.30 10.39
CA ILE A 307 21.19 3.33 9.62
C ILE A 307 20.27 4.09 8.64
N TYR A 308 18.96 3.84 8.70
CA TYR A 308 17.95 4.40 7.80
C TYR A 308 16.82 5.08 8.55
N THR A 309 17.14 6.05 9.40
CA THR A 309 16.12 6.75 10.19
C THR A 309 15.14 7.56 9.32
N ARG A 310 15.39 7.74 8.01
CA ARG A 310 14.51 8.35 6.98
C ARG A 310 13.89 9.70 7.34
N GLU A 311 14.46 10.37 8.33
CA GLU A 311 14.12 11.72 8.80
C GLU A 311 14.21 12.79 7.70
N ASP A 312 14.87 12.48 6.58
CA ASP A 312 14.99 13.30 5.38
C ASP A 312 13.84 13.13 4.38
N TYR A 313 12.82 12.32 4.69
CA TYR A 313 11.62 12.12 3.88
C TYR A 313 10.34 12.38 4.69
N SER A 314 9.27 12.79 4.02
CA SER A 314 7.95 13.04 4.62
C SER A 314 6.83 12.86 3.61
N CYS A 315 5.68 12.34 4.06
CA CYS A 315 4.43 12.36 3.31
C CYS A 315 3.57 13.59 3.63
N GLY A 316 3.73 14.18 4.82
CA GLY A 316 3.15 15.46 5.19
C GLY A 316 3.96 16.65 4.67
N THR A 317 3.28 17.79 4.48
CA THR A 317 3.88 19.02 3.91
C THR A 317 4.39 20.00 4.97
N ASP A 318 3.97 19.86 6.22
CA ASP A 318 4.37 20.74 7.34
C ASP A 318 5.70 20.27 7.96
N VAL A 319 6.79 20.40 7.21
CA VAL A 319 8.13 19.96 7.61
C VAL A 319 9.20 21.04 7.38
N GLY A 320 10.29 20.96 8.13
CA GLY A 320 11.40 21.91 8.07
C GLY A 320 12.25 21.81 6.81
N ASP A 321 13.12 22.81 6.60
CA ASP A 321 14.07 22.82 5.49
C ASP A 321 14.94 21.55 5.47
N GLY A 322 15.14 20.98 4.27
CA GLY A 322 16.01 19.82 4.05
C GLY A 322 15.30 18.46 4.09
N VAL A 323 14.00 18.42 4.33
CA VAL A 323 13.16 17.21 4.21
C VAL A 323 12.57 17.12 2.80
N THR A 324 12.72 15.98 2.16
CA THR A 324 12.12 15.67 0.85
C THR A 324 10.66 15.27 1.03
N VAL A 325 9.75 16.08 0.49
CA VAL A 325 8.30 15.82 0.60
C VAL A 325 7.83 14.97 -0.59
N GLN A 326 7.36 13.77 -0.29
CA GLN A 326 6.57 12.92 -1.18
C GLN A 326 5.11 12.99 -0.74
N GLU A 327 4.48 14.13 -1.00
CA GLU A 327 3.17 14.43 -0.44
C GLU A 327 2.15 13.32 -0.74
N TYR A 328 1.55 12.78 0.32
CA TYR A 328 0.45 11.83 0.24
C TYR A 328 -0.64 12.26 1.21
N ASN A 329 -1.78 12.63 0.65
CA ASN A 329 -2.94 13.12 1.40
C ASN A 329 -4.15 12.27 1.04
N GLU A 330 -5.25 12.47 1.77
CA GLU A 330 -6.48 11.72 1.55
C GLU A 330 -6.95 11.73 0.09
N GLN A 331 -6.84 12.87 -0.62
CA GLN A 331 -7.26 12.94 -2.02
C GLN A 331 -6.44 12.00 -2.92
N LYS A 332 -5.11 11.99 -2.77
CA LYS A 332 -4.23 11.10 -3.56
C LYS A 332 -4.49 9.63 -3.20
N TRP A 333 -4.65 9.35 -1.91
CA TRP A 333 -4.97 8.01 -1.43
C TRP A 333 -6.29 7.48 -1.99
N LEU A 334 -7.35 8.29 -1.98
CA LEU A 334 -8.63 7.89 -2.56
C LEU A 334 -8.55 7.69 -4.09
N GLU A 335 -7.69 8.43 -4.81
CA GLU A 335 -7.44 8.18 -6.24
C GLU A 335 -6.71 6.86 -6.46
N ASP A 336 -5.70 6.55 -5.65
CA ASP A 336 -4.99 5.28 -5.72
C ASP A 336 -5.94 4.11 -5.45
N LEU A 337 -6.82 4.21 -4.44
CA LEU A 337 -7.84 3.20 -4.17
C LEU A 337 -8.81 2.99 -5.34
N ARG A 338 -9.24 4.08 -6.01
CA ARG A 338 -10.05 3.98 -7.24
C ARG A 338 -9.29 3.26 -8.34
N GLN A 339 -8.00 3.56 -8.50
CA GLN A 339 -7.17 2.91 -9.49
C GLN A 339 -7.04 1.41 -9.22
N LEU A 340 -6.80 1.00 -7.96
CA LEU A 340 -6.76 -0.43 -7.58
C LEU A 340 -8.09 -1.13 -7.85
N ALA A 341 -9.21 -0.48 -7.58
CA ALA A 341 -10.54 -1.04 -7.80
C ALA A 341 -10.82 -1.35 -9.30
N ARG A 342 -10.23 -0.56 -10.21
CA ARG A 342 -10.34 -0.77 -11.66
C ARG A 342 -9.49 -1.91 -12.20
N PHE A 343 -8.52 -2.44 -11.44
CA PHE A 343 -7.56 -3.44 -11.96
C PHE A 343 -8.22 -4.71 -12.49
N ALA A 344 -9.31 -5.19 -11.87
CA ALA A 344 -10.02 -6.36 -12.35
C ALA A 344 -10.48 -6.18 -13.81
N ASP A 345 -11.03 -5.01 -14.14
CA ASP A 345 -11.45 -4.65 -15.51
C ASP A 345 -10.26 -4.33 -16.42
N GLU A 346 -9.33 -3.50 -15.96
CA GLU A 346 -8.21 -3.00 -16.77
C GLU A 346 -7.24 -4.12 -17.17
N LEU A 347 -7.09 -5.13 -16.32
CA LEU A 347 -6.19 -6.27 -16.53
C LEU A 347 -6.89 -7.51 -17.09
N ASP A 348 -8.23 -7.51 -17.17
CA ASP A 348 -9.07 -8.66 -17.57
C ASP A 348 -8.79 -9.90 -16.70
N VAL A 349 -8.88 -9.72 -15.38
CA VAL A 349 -8.60 -10.77 -14.36
C VAL A 349 -9.77 -10.93 -13.40
N ASN A 350 -9.86 -12.10 -12.75
CA ASN A 350 -10.98 -12.46 -11.85
C ASN A 350 -10.53 -12.75 -10.42
N ASN A 351 -9.29 -12.42 -10.09
CA ASN A 351 -8.63 -12.79 -8.85
C ASN A 351 -8.42 -11.62 -7.88
N ILE A 352 -8.88 -10.40 -8.19
CA ILE A 352 -8.82 -9.28 -7.23
C ILE A 352 -9.93 -9.48 -6.19
N LEU A 353 -9.56 -10.00 -5.01
CA LEU A 353 -10.49 -10.29 -3.93
C LEU A 353 -10.93 -9.02 -3.21
N GLY A 354 -9.98 -8.10 -2.99
CA GLY A 354 -10.22 -6.91 -2.20
C GLY A 354 -9.03 -5.96 -2.17
N ILE A 355 -9.25 -4.86 -1.46
CA ILE A 355 -8.26 -3.82 -1.23
C ILE A 355 -8.16 -3.60 0.28
N ASP A 356 -6.95 -3.79 0.81
CA ASP A 356 -6.54 -3.35 2.13
C ASP A 356 -6.18 -1.87 2.07
N ILE A 357 -7.00 -1.06 2.73
CA ILE A 357 -7.09 0.36 2.40
C ILE A 357 -5.87 1.14 2.87
N PHE A 358 -5.22 0.72 3.96
CA PHE A 358 -3.96 1.29 4.43
C PHE A 358 -3.37 0.41 5.54
N ASN A 359 -2.10 0.06 5.40
CA ASN A 359 -1.40 -0.79 6.35
C ASN A 359 -1.07 -0.09 7.68
N GLU A 360 -1.32 -0.81 8.77
CA GLU A 360 -0.99 -0.48 10.14
C GLU A 360 -1.23 0.98 10.53
N PRO A 361 -2.48 1.48 10.44
CA PRO A 361 -2.83 2.75 11.03
C PRO A 361 -2.47 2.71 12.53
N TRP A 362 -1.58 3.58 12.99
CA TRP A 362 -1.24 3.66 14.42
C TRP A 362 -1.24 5.09 14.95
N ASP A 363 -1.08 6.07 14.06
CA ASP A 363 -1.08 7.49 14.42
C ASP A 363 -2.44 8.18 14.16
N TYR A 364 -3.53 7.41 14.29
CA TYR A 364 -4.90 7.90 14.25
C TYR A 364 -5.66 7.57 15.55
N THR A 365 -6.62 8.43 15.88
CA THR A 365 -7.74 8.04 16.73
C THR A 365 -8.72 7.19 15.94
N TRP A 366 -9.56 6.41 16.64
CA TRP A 366 -10.58 5.60 15.96
C TRP A 366 -11.52 6.46 15.11
N SER A 367 -11.93 7.63 15.59
CA SER A 367 -12.84 8.51 14.84
C SER A 367 -12.20 9.06 13.55
N GLU A 368 -10.90 9.40 13.58
CA GLU A 368 -10.16 9.83 12.40
C GLU A 368 -10.08 8.69 11.38
N TRP A 369 -9.65 7.50 11.84
CA TRP A 369 -9.47 6.34 10.97
C TRP A 369 -10.79 5.81 10.39
N LYS A 370 -11.84 5.72 11.22
CA LYS A 370 -13.20 5.35 10.79
C LYS A 370 -13.69 6.23 9.64
N THR A 371 -13.50 7.55 9.74
CA THR A 371 -13.93 8.49 8.70
C THR A 371 -13.22 8.21 7.38
N LEU A 372 -11.89 8.01 7.42
CA LEU A 372 -11.11 7.66 6.23
C LEU A 372 -11.55 6.32 5.63
N ALA A 373 -11.79 5.31 6.47
CA ALA A 373 -12.24 4.00 6.02
C ALA A 373 -13.61 4.04 5.32
N GLU A 374 -14.53 4.87 5.80
CA GLU A 374 -15.84 5.09 5.16
C GLU A 374 -15.69 5.79 3.80
N HIS A 375 -14.82 6.80 3.68
CA HIS A 375 -14.52 7.43 2.40
C HIS A 375 -13.80 6.48 1.42
N ALA A 376 -12.93 5.61 1.91
CA ALA A 376 -12.30 4.55 1.09
C ALA A 376 -13.34 3.59 0.52
N TYR A 377 -14.31 3.17 1.33
CA TYR A 377 -15.41 2.34 0.85
C TYR A 377 -16.21 3.03 -0.25
N GLU A 378 -16.56 4.31 -0.08
CA GLU A 378 -17.27 5.08 -1.11
C GLU A 378 -16.45 5.13 -2.41
N ALA A 379 -15.17 5.48 -2.33
CA ALA A 379 -14.27 5.57 -3.48
C ALA A 379 -14.11 4.23 -4.21
N ILE A 380 -13.94 3.13 -3.49
CA ILE A 380 -13.84 1.79 -4.09
C ILE A 380 -15.19 1.39 -4.72
N ASN A 381 -16.30 1.67 -4.04
CA ASN A 381 -17.63 1.30 -4.51
C ASN A 381 -18.06 2.07 -5.77
N GLU A 382 -17.59 3.31 -5.96
CA GLU A 382 -17.79 4.09 -7.19
C GLU A 382 -17.22 3.39 -8.43
N GLU A 383 -16.13 2.63 -8.27
CA GLU A 383 -15.39 2.02 -9.38
C GLU A 383 -15.71 0.53 -9.53
N ASN A 384 -15.81 -0.20 -8.42
CA ASN A 384 -15.98 -1.64 -8.44
C ASN A 384 -16.78 -2.16 -7.24
N GLU A 385 -18.01 -2.59 -7.51
CA GLU A 385 -18.86 -3.19 -6.49
C GLU A 385 -18.52 -4.66 -6.20
N ASN A 386 -17.64 -5.30 -6.97
CA ASN A 386 -17.37 -6.74 -6.87
C ASN A 386 -16.24 -7.10 -5.90
N VAL A 387 -15.46 -6.12 -5.46
CA VAL A 387 -14.33 -6.32 -4.53
C VAL A 387 -14.70 -6.00 -3.08
N LEU A 388 -13.99 -6.60 -2.14
CA LEU A 388 -14.11 -6.36 -0.70
C LEU A 388 -13.21 -5.20 -0.24
N VAL A 389 -13.65 -4.49 0.79
CA VAL A 389 -12.85 -3.48 1.51
C VAL A 389 -12.34 -4.10 2.80
N TRP A 390 -11.02 -4.12 2.96
CA TRP A 390 -10.34 -4.61 4.15
C TRP A 390 -9.90 -3.40 4.97
N VAL A 391 -10.27 -3.38 6.24
CA VAL A 391 -10.00 -2.27 7.16
C VAL A 391 -9.24 -2.81 8.35
N GLU A 392 -8.02 -2.31 8.55
CA GLU A 392 -7.21 -2.59 9.74
C GLU A 392 -7.63 -1.73 10.95
N GLY A 393 -7.09 -2.07 12.12
CA GLY A 393 -7.33 -1.38 13.37
C GLY A 393 -6.44 -0.15 13.53
N ILE A 394 -6.40 0.39 14.75
CA ILE A 394 -5.46 1.46 15.13
C ILE A 394 -4.40 0.96 16.12
N GLY A 395 -3.50 1.84 16.59
CA GLY A 395 -2.61 1.57 17.72
C GLY A 395 -3.23 1.94 19.08
N SER A 396 -2.51 1.71 20.18
CA SER A 396 -2.91 2.14 21.53
C SER A 396 -2.71 3.62 21.81
N ALA A 397 -1.88 4.30 21.02
CA ALA A 397 -1.64 5.72 21.14
C ALA A 397 -1.07 6.33 19.86
N LYS A 398 -1.37 7.60 19.65
CA LYS A 398 -0.73 8.46 18.66
C LYS A 398 0.67 8.88 19.09
N SER A 399 1.48 9.30 18.13
CA SER A 399 2.80 9.90 18.29
C SER A 399 2.79 11.15 19.19
N ASP A 400 1.70 11.92 19.17
CA ASP A 400 1.50 13.10 20.03
C ASP A 400 1.15 12.76 21.50
N GLY A 401 1.01 11.47 21.83
CA GLY A 401 0.70 10.97 23.16
C GLY A 401 -0.80 10.78 23.43
N THR A 402 -1.67 11.13 22.49
CA THR A 402 -3.12 10.85 22.60
C THR A 402 -3.35 9.35 22.69
N LYS A 403 -4.03 8.91 23.75
CA LYS A 403 -4.32 7.48 24.00
C LYS A 403 -5.61 7.04 23.31
N ASN A 404 -5.56 5.87 22.69
CA ASN A 404 -6.73 5.15 22.20
C ASN A 404 -7.14 4.11 23.24
N PRO A 405 -8.44 3.98 23.57
CA PRO A 405 -8.88 2.90 24.45
C PRO A 405 -8.66 1.54 23.78
N HIS A 406 -8.23 0.55 24.56
CA HIS A 406 -7.95 -0.81 24.05
C HIS A 406 -8.31 -1.93 25.04
N GLY A 407 -9.14 -1.66 26.05
CA GLY A 407 -9.54 -2.67 27.04
C GLY A 407 -8.58 -2.72 28.23
N ASP A 408 -7.98 -3.87 28.50
CA ASP A 408 -6.99 -4.02 29.57
C ASP A 408 -5.69 -3.27 29.24
N GLU A 409 -5.30 -2.32 30.09
CA GLU A 409 -4.08 -1.52 29.92
C GLU A 409 -2.79 -2.35 30.01
N ASP A 410 -2.85 -3.57 30.58
CA ASP A 410 -1.74 -4.51 30.63
C ASP A 410 -1.57 -5.32 29.33
N LEU A 411 -2.51 -5.18 28.38
CA LEU A 411 -2.55 -5.88 27.10
C LEU A 411 -2.52 -4.86 25.97
N ASN A 412 -1.31 -4.53 25.50
CA ASN A 412 -1.15 -3.52 24.48
C ASN A 412 -1.33 -4.13 23.06
N PRO A 413 -2.21 -3.55 22.22
CA PRO A 413 -2.36 -3.98 20.82
C PRO A 413 -1.10 -3.66 19.99
N ASN A 414 -0.83 -4.47 18.97
CA ASN A 414 0.04 -4.07 17.86
C ASN A 414 -0.58 -2.93 17.04
N TRP A 415 0.21 -2.34 16.14
CA TRP A 415 -0.32 -1.42 15.14
C TRP A 415 -1.28 -2.16 14.21
N GLY A 416 -2.34 -1.50 13.75
CA GLY A 416 -3.39 -2.18 12.98
C GLY A 416 -4.24 -3.20 13.77
N GLU A 417 -4.01 -3.42 15.07
CA GLU A 417 -4.73 -4.46 15.84
C GLU A 417 -6.02 -3.95 16.50
N ASN A 418 -6.04 -2.68 16.92
CA ASN A 418 -7.04 -2.19 17.89
C ASN A 418 -8.37 -1.80 17.23
N PHE A 419 -9.40 -2.63 17.43
CA PHE A 419 -10.81 -2.32 17.10
C PHE A 419 -11.70 -2.16 18.33
N TYR A 420 -11.12 -1.92 19.51
CA TYR A 420 -11.89 -1.83 20.76
C TYR A 420 -13.06 -0.84 20.66
N SER A 421 -12.82 0.32 20.04
CA SER A 421 -13.83 1.38 19.87
C SER A 421 -15.00 1.00 18.96
N MET A 422 -14.83 0.03 18.06
CA MET A 422 -15.87 -0.45 17.15
C MET A 422 -17.06 -1.10 17.89
N ALA A 423 -16.87 -1.49 19.15
CA ALA A 423 -17.93 -2.05 19.99
C ALA A 423 -19.09 -1.06 20.19
N THR A 424 -18.77 0.24 20.23
CA THR A 424 -19.70 1.35 20.43
C THR A 424 -19.78 2.32 19.26
N ASP A 425 -18.79 2.32 18.38
CA ASP A 425 -18.69 3.22 17.23
C ASP A 425 -18.32 2.41 15.95
N PRO A 426 -19.25 1.58 15.43
CA PRO A 426 -18.97 0.72 14.29
C PRO A 426 -18.79 1.52 12.99
N LEU A 427 -18.03 0.96 12.04
CA LEU A 427 -17.93 1.45 10.66
C LEU A 427 -19.30 1.45 9.97
N ASP A 428 -19.63 2.53 9.26
CA ASP A 428 -20.81 2.61 8.38
C ASP A 428 -20.49 2.03 6.98
N ILE A 429 -20.02 0.78 6.98
CA ILE A 429 -19.73 0.00 5.77
C ILE A 429 -20.58 -1.28 5.83
N PRO A 430 -21.30 -1.64 4.75
CA PRO A 430 -22.07 -2.88 4.72
C PRO A 430 -21.21 -4.10 5.03
N LYS A 431 -21.64 -4.94 5.97
CA LYS A 431 -20.88 -6.14 6.38
C LYS A 431 -20.54 -7.07 5.22
N ASN A 432 -21.44 -7.18 4.23
CA ASN A 432 -21.20 -8.01 3.05
C ASN A 432 -20.09 -7.47 2.11
N ARG A 433 -19.59 -6.26 2.37
CA ARG A 433 -18.48 -5.61 1.66
C ARG A 433 -17.25 -5.39 2.54
N LEU A 434 -17.31 -5.70 3.83
CA LEU A 434 -16.29 -5.35 4.82
C LEU A 434 -15.60 -6.58 5.40
N VAL A 435 -14.27 -6.54 5.42
CA VAL A 435 -13.42 -7.45 6.18
C VAL A 435 -12.68 -6.65 7.25
N ILE A 436 -12.75 -7.12 8.50
CA ILE A 436 -11.99 -6.59 9.62
C ILE A 436 -10.62 -7.29 9.61
N SER A 437 -9.55 -6.50 9.49
CA SER A 437 -8.20 -6.97 9.19
C SER A 437 -7.20 -6.63 10.29
N PRO A 438 -7.29 -7.21 11.51
CA PRO A 438 -6.31 -6.90 12.56
C PRO A 438 -4.94 -7.46 12.23
N HIS A 439 -3.89 -6.73 12.58
CA HIS A 439 -2.52 -7.24 12.64
C HIS A 439 -2.21 -7.66 14.08
N THR A 440 -1.46 -8.74 14.29
CA THR A 440 -1.02 -9.09 15.64
C THR A 440 0.30 -9.83 15.60
N TYR A 441 1.19 -9.54 16.53
CA TYR A 441 2.57 -10.02 16.52
C TYR A 441 3.10 -10.43 17.89
N GLY A 442 4.10 -11.32 17.84
CA GLY A 442 4.77 -11.88 19.00
C GLY A 442 5.98 -11.09 19.47
N PRO A 443 6.73 -11.64 20.45
CA PRO A 443 7.94 -11.02 20.98
C PRO A 443 9.07 -10.90 19.96
N SER A 444 8.98 -11.58 18.81
CA SER A 444 9.97 -11.41 17.74
C SER A 444 9.95 -10.04 17.09
N VAL A 445 8.77 -9.43 16.96
CA VAL A 445 8.55 -8.09 16.40
C VAL A 445 8.69 -7.01 17.47
N SER A 446 8.00 -7.19 18.59
CA SER A 446 8.01 -6.22 19.69
C SER A 446 7.88 -6.92 21.04
N VAL A 447 8.88 -6.74 21.91
CA VAL A 447 8.84 -7.26 23.28
C VAL A 447 8.03 -6.31 24.15
N GLN A 448 6.71 -6.41 24.03
CA GLN A 448 5.77 -5.62 24.81
C GLN A 448 5.70 -6.09 26.29
N PRO A 449 5.21 -5.24 27.22
CA PRO A 449 5.16 -5.57 28.66
C PRO A 449 4.45 -6.90 28.98
N GLN A 450 3.41 -7.27 28.22
CA GLN A 450 2.69 -8.54 28.39
C GLN A 450 3.56 -9.79 28.18
N PHE A 451 4.69 -9.67 27.49
CA PHE A 451 5.64 -10.77 27.28
C PHE A 451 6.77 -10.79 28.32
N VAL A 452 6.93 -9.74 29.12
CA VAL A 452 7.96 -9.63 30.15
C VAL A 452 7.45 -10.23 31.46
N ASP A 453 8.33 -10.89 32.22
CA ASP A 453 7.97 -11.42 33.55
C ASP A 453 7.77 -10.31 34.57
N GLN A 454 6.56 -9.78 34.61
CA GLN A 454 6.12 -8.73 35.54
C GLN A 454 6.13 -9.16 37.02
N THR A 455 6.44 -10.42 37.35
CA THR A 455 6.58 -10.86 38.75
C THR A 455 7.93 -10.52 39.35
N ASP A 456 8.93 -10.25 38.50
CA ASP A 456 10.20 -9.67 38.92
C ASP A 456 10.03 -8.16 39.10
N SER A 457 10.28 -7.67 40.32
CA SER A 457 10.12 -6.26 40.65
C SER A 457 11.04 -5.34 39.84
N ASP A 458 12.19 -5.84 39.38
CA ASP A 458 13.12 -5.07 38.55
C ASP A 458 12.66 -4.96 37.09
N CYS A 459 11.62 -5.71 36.71
CA CYS A 459 11.08 -5.82 35.36
C CYS A 459 9.71 -5.18 35.16
N VAL A 460 9.09 -4.68 36.24
CA VAL A 460 7.74 -4.11 36.21
C VAL A 460 7.67 -2.92 35.25
N GLY A 461 6.76 -3.01 34.27
CA GLY A 461 6.52 -1.97 33.25
C GLY A 461 7.64 -1.82 32.22
N LEU A 462 8.66 -2.69 32.23
CA LEU A 462 9.69 -2.69 31.22
C LEU A 462 9.24 -3.42 29.95
N SER A 463 9.76 -2.95 28.82
CA SER A 463 9.59 -3.54 27.50
C SER A 463 10.88 -3.41 26.69
N GLU A 464 10.95 -4.09 25.55
CA GLU A 464 11.99 -3.92 24.53
C GLU A 464 13.42 -3.95 25.11
N ASP A 465 14.28 -3.05 24.63
CA ASP A 465 15.64 -2.84 25.09
C ASP A 465 15.76 -2.61 26.60
N ALA A 466 14.77 -1.99 27.24
CA ALA A 466 14.82 -1.73 28.67
C ALA A 466 14.69 -3.04 29.47
N ALA A 467 13.75 -3.89 29.08
CA ALA A 467 13.58 -5.23 29.67
C ALA A 467 14.81 -6.10 29.44
N ALA A 468 15.36 -6.08 28.23
CA ALA A 468 16.55 -6.86 27.91
C ALA A 468 17.79 -6.41 28.71
N LYS A 469 18.02 -5.09 28.84
CA LYS A 469 19.12 -4.54 29.65
C LYS A 469 18.99 -4.88 31.13
N ALA A 470 17.76 -4.96 31.63
CA ALA A 470 17.44 -5.41 32.98
C ALA A 470 17.51 -6.95 33.14
N LYS A 471 17.76 -7.69 32.05
CA LYS A 471 17.79 -9.15 32.01
C LYS A 471 16.47 -9.82 32.42
N CYS A 472 15.36 -9.18 32.06
CA CYS A 472 14.04 -9.69 32.35
C CYS A 472 13.76 -10.96 31.56
N ASN A 473 13.15 -11.95 32.20
CA ASN A 473 12.73 -13.16 31.50
C ASN A 473 11.49 -12.88 30.62
N ILE A 474 11.34 -13.68 29.57
CA ILE A 474 10.15 -13.67 28.70
C ILE A 474 9.19 -14.77 29.13
N VAL A 475 7.89 -14.43 29.18
CA VAL A 475 6.80 -15.32 29.55
C VAL A 475 5.65 -15.17 28.56
N ILE A 476 5.29 -16.28 27.92
CA ILE A 476 4.09 -16.34 27.07
C ILE A 476 2.95 -16.90 27.92
N LYS A 477 1.90 -16.10 28.08
CA LYS A 477 0.72 -16.44 28.91
C LYS A 477 -0.53 -16.54 28.02
N PRO A 478 -0.80 -17.70 27.39
CA PRO A 478 -1.88 -17.84 26.40
C PRO A 478 -3.25 -17.33 26.87
N ALA A 479 -3.63 -17.58 28.12
CA ALA A 479 -4.92 -17.11 28.65
C ALA A 479 -5.04 -15.57 28.70
N MET A 480 -3.93 -14.88 28.94
CA MET A 480 -3.86 -13.42 28.98
C MET A 480 -3.88 -12.86 27.56
N LEU A 481 -3.14 -13.48 26.63
CA LEU A 481 -3.12 -13.09 25.22
C LEU A 481 -4.48 -13.29 24.55
N LYS A 482 -5.15 -14.43 24.81
CA LYS A 482 -6.52 -14.69 24.35
C LYS A 482 -7.51 -13.62 24.83
N LYS A 483 -7.35 -13.11 26.05
CA LYS A 483 -8.16 -11.99 26.56
C LYS A 483 -7.91 -10.72 25.73
N GLY A 484 -6.65 -10.39 25.45
CA GLY A 484 -6.28 -9.21 24.68
C GLY A 484 -6.84 -9.27 23.26
N TRP A 485 -6.61 -10.37 22.55
CA TRP A 485 -7.19 -10.57 21.21
C TRP A 485 -8.71 -10.46 21.20
N GLU A 486 -9.39 -11.01 22.22
CA GLU A 486 -10.85 -10.88 22.35
C GLU A 486 -11.29 -9.43 22.54
N GLU A 487 -10.58 -8.63 23.34
CA GLU A 487 -10.87 -7.22 23.59
C GLU A 487 -10.53 -6.34 22.38
N HIS A 488 -9.45 -6.65 21.66
CA HIS A 488 -8.97 -5.86 20.54
C HIS A 488 -9.80 -6.08 19.28
N PHE A 489 -10.09 -7.34 18.90
CA PHE A 489 -10.79 -7.65 17.64
C PHE A 489 -11.70 -8.88 17.68
N GLY A 490 -11.43 -9.87 18.51
CA GLY A 490 -12.09 -11.17 18.50
C GLY A 490 -13.61 -11.14 18.68
N TYR A 491 -14.09 -10.23 19.54
CA TYR A 491 -15.51 -10.03 19.78
C TYR A 491 -16.30 -9.63 18.51
N LEU A 492 -15.63 -9.11 17.48
CA LEU A 492 -16.27 -8.75 16.21
C LEU A 492 -16.72 -9.97 15.42
N LYS A 493 -16.03 -11.12 15.59
CA LYS A 493 -16.48 -12.38 15.00
C LYS A 493 -17.83 -12.81 15.58
N ASP A 494 -18.01 -12.68 16.90
CA ASP A 494 -19.28 -12.95 17.59
C ASP A 494 -20.39 -11.96 17.18
N LYS A 495 -20.02 -10.79 16.67
CA LYS A 495 -20.94 -9.81 16.08
C LYS A 495 -21.25 -10.08 14.59
N GLY A 496 -20.72 -11.14 14.01
CA GLY A 496 -20.98 -11.55 12.62
C GLY A 496 -20.22 -10.72 11.58
N TYR A 497 -19.06 -10.16 11.91
CA TYR A 497 -18.14 -9.61 10.92
C TYR A 497 -17.25 -10.72 10.35
N ALA A 498 -16.79 -10.56 9.11
CA ALA A 498 -15.60 -11.28 8.66
C ALA A 498 -14.38 -10.69 9.37
N VAL A 499 -13.68 -11.52 10.14
CA VAL A 499 -12.44 -11.16 10.82
C VAL A 499 -11.35 -12.08 10.28
N ILE A 500 -10.38 -11.49 9.59
CA ILE A 500 -9.26 -12.21 8.98
C ILE A 500 -8.01 -11.42 9.32
N LEU A 501 -7.02 -12.03 9.96
CA LEU A 501 -5.80 -11.29 10.32
C LEU A 501 -5.06 -10.86 9.05
N GLY A 502 -4.83 -9.56 8.88
CA GLY A 502 -4.08 -9.02 7.74
C GLY A 502 -2.60 -9.41 7.79
N GLU A 503 -2.06 -9.52 9.01
CA GLU A 503 -0.73 -10.02 9.27
C GLU A 503 -0.62 -10.71 10.63
N PHE A 504 0.13 -11.81 10.64
CA PHE A 504 0.72 -12.40 11.84
C PHE A 504 1.96 -13.22 11.45
N GLY A 505 2.98 -13.23 12.29
CA GLY A 505 4.22 -13.90 11.95
C GLY A 505 5.27 -13.77 13.04
N GLY A 506 6.44 -14.36 12.79
CA GLY A 506 7.55 -14.27 13.73
C GLY A 506 8.61 -15.35 13.58
N HIS A 507 9.75 -15.12 14.23
CA HIS A 507 10.88 -16.05 14.30
C HIS A 507 10.61 -17.21 15.27
N TYR A 508 10.33 -18.43 14.77
CA TYR A 508 10.04 -19.60 15.62
C TYR A 508 11.12 -19.90 16.69
N ASP A 509 12.40 -19.68 16.35
CA ASP A 509 13.55 -19.86 17.25
C ASP A 509 14.06 -18.52 17.83
N TRP A 510 13.18 -17.53 18.04
CA TRP A 510 13.53 -16.25 18.65
C TRP A 510 13.97 -16.39 20.12
N PRO A 511 15.08 -15.75 20.55
CA PRO A 511 15.80 -14.66 19.86
C PRO A 511 16.93 -15.12 18.93
N LYS A 512 17.24 -16.42 18.85
CA LYS A 512 18.43 -16.90 18.12
C LYS A 512 18.35 -16.70 16.61
N SER A 513 17.16 -16.77 16.03
CA SER A 513 16.97 -16.53 14.59
C SER A 513 16.68 -15.07 14.24
N GLY A 514 16.52 -14.18 15.23
CA GLY A 514 16.30 -12.75 14.99
C GLY A 514 17.56 -12.02 14.51
N ALA A 515 17.44 -10.72 14.25
CA ALA A 515 18.57 -9.87 13.89
C ALA A 515 19.75 -9.96 14.90
N ILE A 516 20.99 -9.72 14.46
CA ILE A 516 22.20 -9.78 15.32
C ILE A 516 22.01 -9.03 16.62
N ARG A 517 21.45 -7.81 16.54
CA ARG A 517 21.18 -6.96 17.70
C ARG A 517 20.29 -7.67 18.72
N ILE A 518 19.24 -8.34 18.26
CA ILE A 518 18.28 -9.07 19.10
C ILE A 518 18.94 -10.30 19.72
N GLN A 519 19.71 -11.05 18.93
CA GLN A 519 20.49 -12.19 19.42
C GLN A 519 21.44 -11.77 20.55
N ASP A 520 22.21 -10.68 20.36
CA ASP A 520 23.16 -10.18 21.35
C ASP A 520 22.46 -9.63 22.60
N LEU A 521 21.33 -8.94 22.42
CA LEU A 521 20.63 -8.25 23.49
C LEU A 521 19.87 -9.22 24.42
N TRP A 522 19.43 -10.36 23.88
CA TRP A 522 18.64 -11.38 24.58
C TRP A 522 19.39 -12.71 24.78
N ASP A 523 20.72 -12.73 24.62
CA ASP A 523 21.56 -13.94 24.73
C ASP A 523 21.49 -14.65 26.09
N PHE A 524 21.03 -13.93 27.12
CA PHE A 524 20.87 -14.43 28.47
C PHE A 524 19.63 -15.30 28.66
N LEU A 525 18.68 -15.30 27.71
CA LEU A 525 17.47 -16.09 27.82
C LEU A 525 17.80 -17.60 27.75
N PRO A 526 17.18 -18.43 28.60
CA PRO A 526 17.48 -19.86 28.66
C PRO A 526 16.91 -20.67 27.48
N ASN A 527 15.90 -20.13 26.78
CA ASN A 527 15.21 -20.79 25.68
C ASN A 527 15.14 -19.87 24.46
N SER A 528 14.60 -20.39 23.37
CA SER A 528 14.37 -19.65 22.13
C SER A 528 13.04 -20.01 21.45
N ASP A 529 12.13 -20.67 22.16
CA ASP A 529 10.82 -21.10 21.64
C ASP A 529 9.69 -20.14 22.04
N TYR A 530 10.02 -18.91 22.45
CA TYR A 530 9.04 -17.94 22.97
C TYR A 530 8.05 -17.52 21.88
N ASP A 531 8.55 -17.15 20.72
CA ASP A 531 7.68 -16.70 19.63
C ASP A 531 6.92 -17.89 19.02
N LYS A 532 7.52 -19.09 18.95
CA LYS A 532 6.79 -20.35 18.67
C LYS A 532 5.62 -20.58 19.62
N LYS A 533 5.80 -20.36 20.93
CA LYS A 533 4.71 -20.48 21.92
C LYS A 533 3.61 -19.44 21.69
N TRP A 534 4.00 -18.22 21.32
CA TRP A 534 3.06 -17.15 20.99
C TRP A 534 2.25 -17.49 19.73
N GLN A 535 2.91 -17.86 18.63
CA GLN A 535 2.25 -18.20 17.36
C GLN A 535 1.30 -19.39 17.52
N ASN A 536 1.70 -20.44 18.26
CA ASN A 536 0.80 -21.57 18.53
C ASN A 536 -0.41 -21.17 19.40
N ALA A 537 -0.23 -20.27 20.39
CA ALA A 537 -1.34 -19.78 21.18
C ALA A 537 -2.34 -18.96 20.35
N LEU A 538 -1.83 -18.15 19.41
CA LEU A 538 -2.64 -17.40 18.46
C LEU A 538 -3.40 -18.33 17.51
N VAL A 539 -2.71 -19.30 16.90
CA VAL A 539 -3.35 -20.26 15.97
C VAL A 539 -4.41 -21.11 16.68
N ASP A 540 -4.18 -21.50 17.93
CA ASP A 540 -5.20 -22.19 18.72
C ASP A 540 -6.41 -21.27 18.98
N TYR A 541 -6.19 -19.99 19.29
CA TYR A 541 -7.27 -19.01 19.44
C TYR A 541 -8.05 -18.78 18.13
N MET A 542 -7.34 -18.60 17.02
CA MET A 542 -7.92 -18.42 15.70
C MET A 542 -8.77 -19.63 15.30
N SER A 543 -8.25 -20.84 15.52
CA SER A 543 -8.98 -22.09 15.28
C SER A 543 -10.24 -22.19 16.14
N ASP A 544 -10.14 -21.85 17.44
CA ASP A 544 -11.28 -21.85 18.37
C ASP A 544 -12.38 -20.85 17.93
N LYS A 545 -11.97 -19.70 17.37
CA LYS A 545 -12.87 -18.60 16.97
C LYS A 545 -13.25 -18.60 15.50
N LYS A 546 -12.72 -19.52 14.68
CA LYS A 546 -12.91 -19.55 13.22
C LYS A 546 -12.48 -18.24 12.56
N ILE A 547 -11.31 -17.77 12.97
CA ILE A 547 -10.63 -16.61 12.41
C ILE A 547 -9.54 -17.13 11.48
N GLU A 548 -9.49 -16.57 10.28
CA GLU A 548 -8.49 -16.90 9.25
C GLU A 548 -7.39 -15.82 9.24
N GLY A 549 -6.34 -15.95 8.42
CA GLY A 549 -5.31 -14.91 8.37
C GLY A 549 -4.27 -15.07 7.28
N CYS A 550 -3.57 -13.97 7.02
CA CYS A 550 -2.42 -13.83 6.13
C CYS A 550 -1.13 -13.92 6.95
N TYR A 551 -0.30 -14.93 6.68
CA TYR A 551 0.99 -15.06 7.36
C TYR A 551 2.00 -14.05 6.83
N TRP A 552 2.66 -13.32 7.73
CA TRP A 552 3.76 -12.42 7.42
C TRP A 552 5.13 -13.10 7.65
N GLY A 553 5.98 -13.29 6.64
CA GLY A 553 5.68 -13.27 5.19
C GLY A 553 5.93 -14.61 4.52
N ILE A 554 5.56 -14.71 3.24
CA ILE A 554 6.08 -15.77 2.36
C ILE A 554 7.60 -15.61 2.24
N ASN A 555 8.05 -14.37 2.03
CA ASN A 555 9.44 -13.98 1.93
C ASN A 555 10.21 -14.33 3.23
N PRO A 556 11.36 -15.02 3.16
CA PRO A 556 12.15 -15.37 4.33
C PRO A 556 12.95 -14.19 4.91
N GLU A 557 13.02 -13.06 4.20
CA GLU A 557 13.91 -11.95 4.52
C GLU A 557 13.37 -10.86 5.46
N SER A 558 12.14 -11.00 5.97
CA SER A 558 11.66 -10.07 7.00
C SER A 558 12.55 -10.17 8.25
N ASP A 559 13.15 -9.07 8.69
CA ASP A 559 14.24 -9.07 9.69
C ASP A 559 13.78 -9.60 11.06
N ASP A 560 12.59 -9.23 11.48
CA ASP A 560 11.99 -9.54 12.78
C ASP A 560 11.01 -10.72 12.76
N THR A 561 10.63 -11.23 11.58
CA THR A 561 9.73 -12.40 11.48
C THR A 561 10.29 -13.59 10.70
N GLY A 562 11.29 -13.38 9.85
CA GLY A 562 11.69 -14.35 8.83
C GLY A 562 10.55 -14.59 7.85
N GLY A 563 10.32 -15.84 7.45
CA GLY A 563 9.16 -16.16 6.61
C GLY A 563 8.83 -17.64 6.54
N LEU A 564 8.00 -18.00 5.56
CA LEU A 564 7.60 -19.38 5.28
C LEU A 564 8.63 -20.15 4.46
N TYR A 565 9.48 -19.45 3.72
CA TYR A 565 10.69 -20.02 3.18
C TYR A 565 11.84 -19.92 4.20
N THR A 566 12.91 -20.67 3.95
CA THR A 566 14.21 -20.51 4.60
C THR A 566 15.20 -19.91 3.62
N HIS A 567 16.23 -19.21 4.10
CA HIS A 567 17.25 -18.60 3.26
C HIS A 567 18.68 -19.03 3.65
N ALA A 568 19.64 -18.89 2.75
CA ALA A 568 21.04 -19.18 3.04
C ALA A 568 21.73 -18.11 3.89
N TYR A 569 21.17 -16.90 3.97
CA TYR A 569 21.76 -15.79 4.73
C TYR A 569 21.90 -16.12 6.21
N ASP A 570 23.05 -15.76 6.78
CA ASP A 570 23.23 -15.67 8.21
C ASP A 570 24.11 -14.46 8.47
N ALA A 571 23.63 -13.56 9.32
CA ALA A 571 24.27 -12.27 9.52
C ALA A 571 25.69 -12.37 10.13
N ARG A 572 26.05 -13.51 10.74
CA ARG A 572 27.37 -13.75 11.35
C ARG A 572 28.26 -14.65 10.52
N THR A 573 27.69 -15.67 9.88
CA THR A 573 28.41 -16.80 9.28
C THR A 573 28.27 -16.88 7.77
N ASN A 574 27.24 -16.26 7.17
CA ASN A 574 27.01 -16.27 5.73
C ASN A 574 26.29 -15.01 5.22
N THR A 575 26.95 -13.85 5.29
CA THR A 575 26.36 -12.60 4.81
C THR A 575 26.17 -12.56 3.28
N SER A 576 26.86 -13.43 2.55
CA SER A 576 26.70 -13.60 1.10
C SER A 576 25.45 -14.36 0.68
N GLY A 577 24.78 -15.06 1.60
CA GLY A 577 23.59 -15.87 1.32
C GLY A 577 22.28 -15.08 1.20
N TRP A 578 22.33 -13.74 1.27
CA TRP A 578 21.15 -12.89 1.18
C TRP A 578 20.43 -13.08 -0.16
N GLY A 579 19.11 -13.26 -0.11
CA GLY A 579 18.28 -13.46 -1.29
C GLY A 579 18.36 -14.84 -1.92
N GLU A 580 19.09 -15.79 -1.33
CA GLU A 580 19.10 -17.19 -1.74
C GLU A 580 18.06 -17.99 -0.92
N TRP A 581 16.86 -18.12 -1.47
CA TRP A 581 15.78 -18.92 -0.90
C TRP A 581 16.12 -20.40 -1.10
N THR A 582 16.01 -21.18 -0.03
CA THR A 582 16.42 -22.58 -0.01
C THR A 582 15.20 -23.51 0.00
N GLY A 583 14.61 -23.74 1.17
CA GLY A 583 13.45 -24.59 1.34
C GLY A 583 12.33 -23.89 2.10
N PHE A 584 11.50 -24.69 2.76
CA PHE A 584 10.41 -24.22 3.59
C PHE A 584 10.75 -24.34 5.07
N GLU A 585 10.27 -23.39 5.88
CA GLU A 585 10.30 -23.46 7.33
C GLU A 585 9.21 -24.44 7.79
N THR A 586 9.59 -25.70 8.03
CA THR A 586 8.62 -26.80 8.14
C THR A 586 7.67 -26.63 9.31
N GLU A 587 8.13 -26.10 10.44
CA GLU A 587 7.29 -25.97 11.64
C GLU A 587 6.24 -24.87 11.48
N LYS A 588 6.58 -23.76 10.82
CA LYS A 588 5.61 -22.71 10.47
C LYS A 588 4.53 -23.25 9.52
N TRP A 589 4.90 -24.03 8.51
CA TRP A 589 3.91 -24.65 7.62
C TRP A 589 3.02 -25.67 8.33
N GLU A 590 3.58 -26.49 9.22
CA GLU A 590 2.78 -27.42 10.01
C GLU A 590 1.77 -26.67 10.89
N MET A 591 2.17 -25.56 11.50
CA MET A 591 1.27 -24.69 12.26
C MET A 591 0.14 -24.10 11.40
N LEU A 592 0.46 -23.58 10.21
CA LEU A 592 -0.55 -23.06 9.29
C LEU A 592 -1.52 -24.14 8.81
N GLN A 593 -1.03 -25.35 8.52
CA GLN A 593 -1.89 -26.46 8.14
C GLN A 593 -2.88 -26.82 9.25
N ARG A 594 -2.48 -26.75 10.53
CA ARG A 594 -3.43 -26.94 11.65
C ARG A 594 -4.56 -25.91 11.65
N LEU A 595 -4.25 -24.67 11.31
CA LEU A 595 -5.24 -23.60 11.23
C LEU A 595 -6.24 -23.88 10.09
N TRP A 596 -5.72 -24.24 8.91
CA TRP A 596 -6.54 -24.53 7.73
C TRP A 596 -7.38 -25.79 7.87
N ASP A 597 -6.82 -26.88 8.40
CA ASP A 597 -7.56 -28.12 8.65
C ASP A 597 -8.72 -27.94 9.64
N ALA A 598 -8.57 -27.02 10.60
CA ALA A 598 -9.62 -26.69 11.57
C ALA A 598 -10.79 -25.91 10.95
N ASP A 599 -10.54 -25.22 9.84
CA ASP A 599 -11.54 -24.47 9.09
C ASP A 599 -12.25 -25.35 8.04
N ASP A 600 -11.51 -26.22 7.34
CA ASP A 600 -12.03 -27.13 6.30
C ASP A 600 -12.88 -28.31 6.83
N ALA A 601 -12.93 -28.54 8.15
CA ALA A 601 -13.60 -29.69 8.76
C ALA A 601 -15.14 -29.56 8.91
N GLU A 602 -15.74 -28.49 8.39
CA GLU A 602 -17.19 -28.18 8.41
C GLU A 602 -17.79 -28.13 7.00
#